data_AF-C0LTL0-F1
#
_entry.id   AF-C0LTL0-F1
#
_cell.length_a   1.000
_cell.length_b   1.000
_cell.length_c   1.000
_cell.angle_alpha   90.00
_cell.angle_beta   90.00
_cell.angle_gamma   90.00
#
_symmetry.space_group_name_H-M   'P 1'
#
loop_
_entity.id
_entity.type
_entity.pdbx_description
1 polymer ?
#
loop_
_entity_poly.entity_id
_entity_poly.type
_entity_poly.pdbx_seq_one_letter_code
_entity_poly.pdbx_strand_id
1 'polypeptide(L)'
;ILFLVSELMLFFSFFWGFFHSALSPSLEIGCCWPPAGIDCLDWSKAPLHNTALLVASSCTVTSSHSYLKTGNFSSAVGMLLYLTVLLSALFVKNQYGEYAWSSFTIADGVYGSCFFMLTGLHGMHVMGGTSGLLY
;
A
#
# COMPACT_ATOMS: atom_id res chain seq x y z
N ILE A 1 -13.89 12.88 -8.45
CA ILE A 1 -13.82 13.25 -7.01
C ILE A 1 -14.73 12.35 -6.16
N LEU A 2 -16.05 12.26 -6.42
CA LEU A 2 -16.95 11.40 -5.62
C LEU A 2 -16.50 9.94 -5.52
N PHE A 3 -16.02 9.34 -6.62
CA PHE A 3 -15.39 8.02 -6.61
C PHE A 3 -14.21 7.90 -5.63
N LEU A 4 -13.33 8.91 -5.55
CA LEU A 4 -12.21 8.89 -4.60
C LEU A 4 -12.71 9.02 -3.15
N VAL A 5 -13.80 9.75 -2.92
CA VAL A 5 -14.41 9.86 -1.59
C VAL A 5 -15.01 8.52 -1.17
N SER A 6 -15.66 7.78 -2.07
CA SER A 6 -16.18 6.45 -1.74
C SER A 6 -15.06 5.46 -1.42
N GLU A 7 -13.96 5.45 -2.19
CA GLU A 7 -12.79 4.61 -1.86
C GLU A 7 -12.14 5.01 -0.54
N LEU A 8 -12.06 6.32 -0.23
CA LEU A 8 -11.56 6.79 1.06
C LEU A 8 -12.42 6.27 2.23
N MET A 9 -13.76 6.29 2.08
CA MET A 9 -14.66 5.75 3.10
C MET A 9 -14.57 4.23 3.21
N LEU A 10 -14.27 3.52 2.12
CA LEU A 10 -13.97 2.10 2.14
C LEU A 10 -12.72 1.82 3.00
N PHE A 11 -11.60 2.50 2.77
CA PHE A 11 -10.41 2.37 3.63
C PHE A 11 -10.69 2.74 5.09
N PHE A 12 -11.45 3.81 5.31
CA PHE A 12 -11.84 4.23 6.66
C PHE A 12 -12.54 3.10 7.44
N SER A 13 -13.42 2.33 6.80
CA SER A 13 -14.11 1.20 7.45
C SER A 13 -13.15 0.09 7.91
N PHE A 14 -12.13 -0.23 7.12
CA PHE A 14 -11.13 -1.23 7.49
C PHE A 14 -10.18 -0.71 8.58
N PHE A 15 -9.78 0.56 8.51
CA PHE A 15 -9.00 1.19 9.58
C PHE A 15 -9.78 1.24 10.89
N TRP A 16 -11.09 1.51 10.83
CA TRP A 16 -11.95 1.43 12.01
C TRP A 16 -11.92 0.04 12.63
N GLY A 17 -12.07 -1.02 11.82
CA GLY A 17 -11.97 -2.41 12.28
C GLY A 17 -10.62 -2.72 12.95
N PHE A 18 -9.52 -2.27 12.34
CA PHE A 18 -8.18 -2.40 12.92
C PHE A 18 -8.06 -1.68 14.27
N PHE A 19 -8.43 -0.39 14.35
CA PHE A 19 -8.30 0.38 15.59
C PHE A 19 -9.23 -0.13 16.69
N HIS A 20 -10.44 -0.53 16.36
CA HIS A 20 -11.36 -1.15 17.33
C HIS A 20 -10.72 -2.38 18.00
N SER A 21 -10.12 -3.25 17.18
CA SER A 21 -9.49 -4.49 17.65
C SER A 21 -8.17 -4.25 18.39
N ALA A 22 -7.39 -3.26 17.94
CA ALA A 22 -6.09 -2.93 18.52
C ALA A 22 -6.19 -2.14 19.83
N LEU A 23 -7.17 -1.24 19.97
CA LEU A 23 -7.33 -0.38 21.14
C LEU A 23 -8.07 -1.07 22.30
N SER A 24 -8.88 -2.10 22.01
CA SER A 24 -9.55 -2.91 23.04
C SER A 24 -9.43 -4.41 22.73
N PRO A 25 -8.23 -5.01 22.86
CA PRO A 25 -7.99 -6.41 22.51
C PRO A 25 -8.85 -7.37 23.34
N SER A 26 -9.55 -8.29 22.66
CA SER A 26 -10.38 -9.30 23.30
C SER A 26 -9.58 -10.32 24.11
N LEU A 27 -10.25 -11.03 25.02
CA LEU A 27 -9.65 -12.13 25.79
C LEU A 27 -9.14 -13.27 24.88
N GLU A 28 -9.83 -13.52 23.77
CA GLU A 28 -9.49 -14.59 22.81
C GLU A 28 -8.13 -14.37 22.14
N ILE A 29 -7.68 -13.12 22.01
CA ILE A 29 -6.37 -12.76 21.45
C ILE A 29 -5.29 -12.49 22.52
N GLY A 30 -5.60 -12.77 23.79
CA GLY A 30 -4.67 -12.63 24.91
C GLY A 30 -4.64 -11.24 25.55
N CYS A 31 -5.65 -10.40 25.32
CA CYS A 31 -5.71 -9.02 25.84
C CYS A 31 -4.50 -8.14 25.48
N CYS A 32 -3.81 -8.47 24.38
CA CYS A 32 -2.68 -7.71 23.87
C CYS A 32 -2.82 -7.46 22.37
N TRP A 33 -2.10 -6.44 21.89
CA TRP A 33 -1.93 -6.16 20.47
C TRP A 33 -0.45 -5.90 20.18
N PRO A 34 0.17 -6.60 19.22
CA PRO A 34 -0.37 -7.70 18.41
C PRO A 34 -0.81 -8.92 19.23
N PRO A 35 -1.74 -9.76 18.72
CA PRO A 35 -2.14 -11.00 19.37
C PRO A 35 -0.96 -11.91 19.70
N ALA A 36 -1.04 -12.62 20.83
CA ALA A 36 -0.01 -13.59 21.21
C ALA A 36 0.15 -14.68 20.14
N GLY A 37 1.39 -14.99 19.76
CA GLY A 37 1.72 -15.98 18.73
C GLY A 37 1.85 -15.43 17.31
N ILE A 38 1.58 -14.14 17.08
CA ILE A 38 1.84 -13.48 15.80
C ILE A 38 3.19 -12.76 15.84
N ASP A 39 4.11 -13.21 14.99
CA ASP A 39 5.38 -12.52 14.75
C ASP A 39 5.20 -11.45 13.66
N CYS A 40 5.05 -10.19 14.07
CA CYS A 40 4.81 -9.09 13.14
C CYS A 40 6.01 -8.78 12.23
N LEU A 41 5.71 -8.24 11.06
CA LEU A 41 6.72 -7.70 10.16
C LEU A 41 7.44 -6.52 10.81
N ASP A 42 8.75 -6.47 10.61
CA ASP A 42 9.59 -5.35 11.03
C ASP A 42 9.36 -4.15 10.11
N TRP A 43 8.73 -3.11 10.66
CA TRP A 43 8.38 -1.89 9.94
C TRP A 43 9.58 -1.20 9.29
N SER A 44 10.79 -1.37 9.85
CA SER A 44 12.01 -0.70 9.40
C SER A 44 12.63 -1.31 8.14
N LYS A 45 12.15 -2.49 7.72
CA LYS A 45 12.69 -3.25 6.58
C LYS A 45 11.86 -3.03 5.31
N ALA A 46 11.16 -4.07 4.85
CA ALA A 46 10.39 -4.05 3.61
C ALA A 46 9.29 -2.96 3.60
N PRO A 47 8.51 -2.75 4.69
CA PRO A 47 7.49 -1.70 4.71
C PRO A 47 8.05 -0.29 4.52
N LEU A 48 9.17 0.04 5.18
CA LEU A 48 9.85 1.33 5.02
C LEU A 48 10.39 1.51 3.60
N HIS A 49 10.98 0.47 3.03
CA HIS A 49 11.46 0.49 1.65
C HIS A 49 10.31 0.72 0.65
N ASN A 50 9.17 0.04 0.83
CA ASN A 50 7.99 0.23 0.00
C ASN A 50 7.40 1.64 0.12
N THR A 51 7.44 2.23 1.32
CA THR A 51 7.07 3.63 1.53
C THR A 51 7.97 4.56 0.73
N ALA A 52 9.29 4.33 0.74
CA ALA A 52 10.23 5.12 -0.05
C ALA A 52 9.97 5.01 -1.56
N LEU A 53 9.62 3.83 -2.07
CA LEU A 53 9.24 3.64 -3.47
C LEU A 53 8.01 4.46 -3.86
N LEU A 54 6.95 4.45 -3.03
CA LEU A 54 5.73 5.22 -3.30
C LEU A 54 5.97 6.73 -3.24
N VAL A 55 6.74 7.21 -2.25
CA VAL A 55 7.11 8.63 -2.14
C VAL A 55 7.94 9.05 -3.35
N ALA A 56 8.93 8.25 -3.76
CA ALA A 56 9.73 8.51 -4.95
C ALA A 56 8.85 8.56 -6.22
N SER A 57 7.91 7.63 -6.37
CA SER A 57 6.99 7.61 -7.52
C SER A 57 6.08 8.84 -7.58
N SER A 58 5.70 9.38 -6.42
CA SER A 58 4.91 10.62 -6.31
C SER A 58 5.71 11.85 -6.78
N CYS A 59 7.00 11.90 -6.45
CA CYS A 59 7.91 12.94 -6.93
C CYS A 59 8.12 12.85 -8.45
N THR A 60 8.29 11.64 -8.99
CA THR A 60 8.52 11.45 -10.43
C THR A 60 7.29 11.78 -11.28
N VAL A 61 6.08 11.39 -10.84
CA VAL A 61 4.84 11.73 -11.57
C VAL A 61 4.53 13.23 -11.52
N THR A 62 4.79 13.89 -10.37
CA THR A 62 4.62 15.35 -10.23
C THR A 62 5.59 16.11 -11.14
N SER A 63 6.82 15.61 -11.25
CA SER A 63 7.82 16.15 -12.19
C SER A 63 7.39 15.91 -13.64
N SER A 64 6.92 14.71 -13.97
CA SER A 64 6.39 14.38 -15.31
C SER A 64 5.28 15.35 -15.72
N HIS A 65 4.30 15.57 -14.85
CA HIS A 65 3.22 16.54 -15.08
C HIS A 65 3.75 17.97 -15.30
N SER A 66 4.79 18.38 -14.57
CA SER A 66 5.40 19.71 -14.75
C SER A 66 6.07 19.85 -16.13
N TYR A 67 6.77 18.81 -16.61
CA TYR A 67 7.36 18.81 -17.95
C TYR A 67 6.33 18.71 -19.09
N LEU A 68 5.19 18.05 -18.86
CA LEU A 68 4.07 18.06 -19.81
C LEU A 68 3.54 19.48 -20.02
N LYS A 69 3.38 20.25 -18.93
CA LYS A 69 2.89 21.63 -19.01
C LYS A 69 3.84 22.57 -19.76
N THR A 70 5.14 22.28 -19.77
CA THR A 70 6.15 23.06 -20.50
C THR A 70 6.39 22.55 -21.94
N GLY A 71 5.68 21.49 -22.36
CA GLY A 71 5.79 20.91 -23.71
C GLY A 71 6.99 19.98 -23.92
N ASN A 72 7.75 19.64 -22.88
CA ASN A 72 8.86 18.69 -22.97
C ASN A 72 8.37 17.25 -22.79
N PHE A 73 7.80 16.69 -23.86
CA PHE A 73 7.26 15.33 -23.87
C PHE A 73 8.32 14.24 -23.68
N SER A 74 9.54 14.44 -24.18
CA SER A 74 10.62 13.45 -24.07
C SER A 74 10.99 13.18 -22.61
N SER A 75 11.19 14.24 -21.81
CA SER A 75 11.49 14.08 -20.38
C SER A 75 10.26 13.63 -19.59
N ALA A 76 9.08 14.15 -19.93
CA ALA A 76 7.84 13.82 -19.22
C ALA A 76 7.45 12.34 -19.35
N VAL A 77 7.31 11.86 -20.59
CA VAL A 77 6.81 10.50 -20.87
C VAL A 77 7.95 9.49 -20.90
N GLY A 78 9.02 9.79 -21.63
CA GLY A 78 10.11 8.85 -21.88
C GLY A 78 10.95 8.52 -20.65
N MET A 79 11.11 9.46 -19.72
CA MET A 79 11.93 9.26 -18.51
C MET A 79 11.09 9.19 -17.24
N LEU A 80 10.33 10.25 -16.93
CA LEU A 80 9.72 10.41 -15.60
C LEU A 80 8.47 9.55 -15.39
N LEU A 81 7.58 9.47 -16.40
CA LEU A 81 6.42 8.59 -16.34
C LEU A 81 6.85 7.12 -16.33
N TYR A 82 7.80 6.75 -17.20
CA TYR A 82 8.41 5.42 -17.19
C TYR A 82 8.98 5.05 -15.80
N LEU A 83 9.76 5.96 -15.19
CA LEU A 83 10.30 5.73 -13.85
C LEU A 83 9.22 5.58 -12.78
N THR A 84 8.11 6.34 -12.89
CA THR A 84 6.96 6.21 -12.00
C THR A 84 6.36 4.80 -12.07
N VAL A 85 6.13 4.28 -13.28
CA VAL A 85 5.59 2.93 -13.50
C VAL A 85 6.57 1.86 -13.04
N LEU A 86 7.87 2.06 -13.24
CA LEU A 86 8.89 1.13 -12.76
C LEU A 86 8.88 1.05 -11.22
N LEU A 87 8.81 2.18 -10.53
CA LEU A 87 8.75 2.24 -9.07
C LEU A 87 7.49 1.57 -8.51
N SER A 88 6.33 1.75 -9.16
CA SER A 88 5.09 1.08 -8.74
C SER A 88 5.14 -0.43 -8.98
N ALA A 89 5.74 -0.89 -10.08
CA ALA A 89 5.95 -2.31 -10.33
C ALA A 89 6.89 -2.95 -9.29
N LEU A 90 7.95 -2.24 -8.89
CA LEU A 90 8.85 -2.67 -7.80
C LEU A 90 8.11 -2.75 -6.46
N PHE A 91 7.24 -1.78 -6.15
CA PHE A 91 6.39 -1.84 -4.97
C PHE A 91 5.51 -3.09 -4.97
N VAL A 92 4.81 -3.39 -6.08
CA VAL A 92 3.93 -4.58 -6.17
C VAL A 92 4.73 -5.88 -5.99
N LYS A 93 5.92 -5.97 -6.61
CA LYS A 93 6.82 -7.12 -6.43
C LYS A 93 7.22 -7.30 -4.96
N ASN A 94 7.62 -6.23 -4.29
CA ASN A 94 8.04 -6.28 -2.90
C ASN A 94 6.87 -6.61 -1.96
N GLN A 95 5.69 -6.02 -2.20
CA GLN A 95 4.47 -6.32 -1.45
C GLN A 95 4.08 -7.80 -1.56
N TYR A 96 4.19 -8.38 -2.75
CA TYR A 96 4.01 -9.83 -2.93
C TYR A 96 5.05 -10.64 -2.13
N GLY A 97 6.30 -10.19 -2.11
CA GLY A 97 7.34 -10.79 -1.27
C GLY A 97 6.98 -10.75 0.22
N GLU A 98 6.49 -9.62 0.73
CA GLU A 98 6.04 -9.51 2.12
C GLU A 98 4.92 -10.51 2.45
N TYR A 99 3.98 -10.75 1.53
CA TYR A 99 2.94 -11.75 1.73
C TYR A 99 3.43 -13.19 1.64
N ALA A 100 4.37 -13.47 0.73
CA ALA A 100 4.89 -14.82 0.53
C ALA A 100 5.76 -15.29 1.71
N TRP A 101 6.41 -14.34 2.41
CA TRP A 101 7.35 -14.62 3.50
C TRP A 101 6.82 -14.20 4.89
N SER A 102 5.56 -13.79 5.01
CA SER A 102 4.96 -13.50 6.31
C SER A 102 4.77 -14.78 7.13
N SER A 103 4.98 -14.68 8.45
CA SER A 103 4.74 -15.76 9.42
C SER A 103 3.26 -16.01 9.70
N PHE A 104 2.38 -15.12 9.25
CA PHE A 104 0.94 -15.16 9.43
C PHE A 104 0.22 -14.97 8.09
N THR A 105 -1.04 -15.39 8.05
CA THR A 105 -1.94 -15.45 6.91
C THR A 105 -3.22 -14.67 7.21
N ILE A 106 -4.10 -14.52 6.21
CA ILE A 106 -5.41 -13.86 6.40
C ILE A 106 -6.30 -14.58 7.43
N ALA A 107 -6.07 -15.89 7.64
CA ALA A 107 -6.84 -16.72 8.55
C ALA A 107 -6.36 -16.64 10.01
N ASP A 108 -5.23 -15.98 10.29
CA ASP A 108 -4.66 -15.85 11.64
C ASP A 108 -5.32 -14.73 12.43
N GLY A 109 -6.63 -14.92 12.65
CA GLY A 109 -7.48 -14.06 13.47
C GLY A 109 -7.64 -12.64 12.94
N VAL A 110 -8.07 -11.76 13.83
CA VAL A 110 -8.41 -10.37 13.50
C VAL A 110 -7.20 -9.55 13.00
N TYR A 111 -5.99 -9.87 13.48
CA TYR A 111 -4.77 -9.20 13.04
C TYR A 111 -4.46 -9.54 11.58
N GLY A 112 -4.39 -10.83 11.24
CA GLY A 112 -4.15 -11.28 9.86
C GLY A 112 -5.23 -10.77 8.90
N SER A 113 -6.50 -10.89 9.28
CA SER A 113 -7.63 -10.38 8.51
C SER A 113 -7.51 -8.86 8.24
N CYS A 114 -7.27 -8.04 9.26
CA CYS A 114 -7.12 -6.60 9.07
C CYS A 114 -5.90 -6.26 8.21
N PHE A 115 -4.75 -6.89 8.48
CA PHE A 115 -3.50 -6.64 7.76
C PHE A 115 -3.66 -6.92 6.26
N PHE A 116 -4.09 -8.12 5.88
CA PHE A 116 -4.20 -8.51 4.47
C PHE A 116 -5.34 -7.78 3.74
N MET A 117 -6.45 -7.44 4.41
CA MET A 117 -7.52 -6.66 3.79
C MET A 117 -7.07 -5.22 3.50
N LEU A 118 -6.46 -4.53 4.47
CA LEU A 118 -5.98 -3.16 4.29
C LEU A 118 -4.89 -3.07 3.22
N THR A 119 -3.85 -3.90 3.37
CA THR A 119 -2.69 -3.87 2.47
C THR A 119 -3.01 -4.47 1.10
N GLY A 120 -3.87 -5.49 1.03
CA GLY A 120 -4.35 -6.09 -0.21
C GLY A 120 -5.21 -5.13 -1.03
N LEU A 121 -6.17 -4.45 -0.39
CA LEU A 121 -6.99 -3.43 -1.04
C LEU A 121 -6.11 -2.28 -1.56
N HIS A 122 -5.15 -1.82 -0.76
CA HIS A 122 -4.16 -0.83 -1.19
C HIS A 122 -3.34 -1.32 -2.40
N GLY A 123 -2.85 -2.56 -2.37
CA GLY A 123 -2.13 -3.16 -3.48
C GLY A 123 -2.95 -3.19 -4.78
N MET A 124 -4.24 -3.53 -4.69
CA MET A 124 -5.16 -3.44 -5.84
C MET A 124 -5.29 -2.01 -6.38
N HIS A 125 -5.36 -1.01 -5.51
CA HIS A 125 -5.39 0.40 -5.91
C HIS A 125 -4.10 0.83 -6.62
N VAL A 126 -2.93 0.38 -6.14
CA VAL A 126 -1.64 0.66 -6.79
C VAL A 126 -1.59 0.03 -8.18
N MET A 127 -2.06 -1.21 -8.35
CA MET A 127 -2.14 -1.86 -9.66
C MET A 127 -3.12 -1.14 -10.59
N GLY A 128 -4.31 -0.77 -10.11
CA GLY A 128 -5.29 0.00 -10.87
C GLY A 128 -4.76 1.36 -11.31
N GLY A 129 -4.13 2.11 -10.38
CA GLY A 129 -3.49 3.38 -10.69
C GLY A 129 -2.36 3.25 -11.71
N THR A 130 -1.52 2.21 -11.58
CA THR A 130 -0.45 1.94 -12.55
C THR A 130 -1.00 1.62 -13.93
N SER A 131 -2.08 0.81 -14.02
CA SER A 131 -2.74 0.52 -15.29
C SER A 131 -3.33 1.78 -15.94
N GLY A 132 -3.88 2.69 -15.13
CA GLY A 132 -4.37 3.99 -15.61
C GLY A 132 -3.28 4.95 -16.07
N LEU A 133 -2.03 4.81 -15.60
CA LEU A 133 -0.88 5.57 -16.09
C LEU A 133 -0.33 5.03 -17.42
N LEU A 134 -0.58 3.75 -17.72
CA LEU A 134 -0.13 3.08 -18.94
C LEU A 134 -1.09 3.30 -20.12
N TYR A 135 -2.35 3.62 -19.83
CA TYR A 135 -3.38 3.93 -20.82
C TYR A 135 -3.31 5.40 -21.25
#